data_AF-A0A2E7Z4W0-F1
#
_entry.id   AF-A0A2E7Z4W0-F1
#
_cell.length_a   1.000
_cell.length_b   1.000
_cell.length_c   1.000
_cell.angle_alpha   90.00
_cell.angle_beta   90.00
_cell.angle_gamma   90.00
#
_symmetry.space_group_name_H-M   'P 1'
#
loop_
_entity.id
_entity.type
_entity.pdbx_description
1 polymer ?
#
loop_
_entity_poly.entity_id
_entity_poly.type
_entity_poly.pdbx_seq_one_letter_code
_entity_poly.pdbx_strand_id
1 'polypeptide(L)'
;MSDLDLETSNRIDAPITTVLLNNGTMGGFNRSLPTAMGEYNVGNIGDDYAGLAQDLGGIDIKITDPNEIDGALTKARQVNFVKGKSVLLDIKTQQWL
;
A
#
# COMPACT_ATOMS: atom_id res chain seq x y z
N MET A 1 -0.78 -9.11 -2.00
CA MET A 1 0.02 -8.65 -3.14
C MET A 1 -0.91 -8.48 -4.33
N SER A 2 -0.92 -7.26 -4.88
CA SER A 2 -1.73 -6.79 -6.01
C SER A 2 -0.94 -5.74 -6.81
N ASP A 3 0.37 -5.58 -6.55
CA ASP A 3 1.12 -4.42 -7.03
C ASP A 3 1.22 -4.40 -8.56
N LEU A 4 1.31 -5.57 -9.20
CA LEU A 4 1.25 -5.69 -10.67
C LEU A 4 -0.12 -5.30 -11.25
N ASP A 5 -1.19 -5.28 -10.46
CA ASP A 5 -2.49 -4.78 -10.90
C ASP A 5 -2.44 -3.27 -11.15
N LEU A 6 -1.55 -2.51 -10.47
CA LEU A 6 -1.34 -1.09 -10.79
C LEU A 6 -0.77 -0.91 -12.20
N GLU A 7 0.25 -1.69 -12.58
CA GLU A 7 0.80 -1.64 -13.94
C GLU A 7 -0.27 -2.03 -14.96
N THR A 8 -0.95 -3.15 -14.72
CA THR A 8 -1.89 -3.70 -15.70
C THR A 8 -3.09 -2.77 -15.88
N SER A 9 -3.66 -2.25 -14.78
CA SER A 9 -4.76 -1.28 -14.83
C SER A 9 -4.40 -0.01 -15.59
N ASN A 10 -3.18 0.50 -15.42
CA ASN A 10 -2.66 1.63 -16.20
C ASN A 10 -2.52 1.28 -17.68
N ARG A 11 -1.96 0.11 -18.01
CA ARG A 11 -1.72 -0.30 -19.40
C ARG A 11 -3.00 -0.54 -20.19
N ILE A 12 -4.11 -0.91 -19.53
CA ILE A 12 -5.41 -1.14 -20.18
C ILE A 12 -6.38 0.04 -20.04
N ASP A 13 -5.91 1.20 -19.56
CA ASP A 13 -6.74 2.40 -19.34
C ASP A 13 -7.94 2.17 -18.39
N ALA A 14 -7.79 1.29 -17.40
CA ALA A 14 -8.81 0.98 -16.39
C ALA A 14 -8.27 1.26 -14.97
N PRO A 15 -8.02 2.55 -14.62
CA PRO A 15 -7.30 2.90 -13.40
C PRO A 15 -8.04 2.47 -12.13
N ILE A 16 -7.29 1.93 -11.17
CA ILE A 16 -7.80 1.49 -9.86
C ILE A 16 -7.24 2.36 -8.73
N THR A 17 -7.90 2.30 -7.57
CA THR A 17 -7.32 2.76 -6.31
C THR A 17 -7.15 1.55 -5.40
N THR A 18 -5.90 1.23 -5.04
CA THR A 18 -5.56 0.14 -4.12
C THR A 18 -5.29 0.72 -2.75
N VAL A 19 -5.88 0.13 -1.71
CA VAL A 19 -5.65 0.53 -0.30
C VAL A 19 -4.74 -0.51 0.35
N LEU A 20 -3.55 -0.09 0.73
CA LEU A 20 -2.59 -0.89 1.48
C LEU A 20 -2.67 -0.51 2.96
N LEU A 21 -2.98 -1.49 3.82
CA LEU A 21 -2.89 -1.34 5.26
C LEU A 21 -1.51 -1.80 5.72
N ASN A 22 -0.57 -0.86 5.82
CA ASN A 22 0.83 -1.14 6.05
C ASN A 22 1.15 -1.14 7.54
N ASN A 23 1.21 -2.34 8.13
CA ASN A 23 1.65 -2.55 9.52
C ASN A 23 3.14 -2.89 9.63
N GLY A 24 3.89 -2.91 8.51
CA GLY A 24 5.31 -3.29 8.46
C GLY A 24 5.59 -4.77 8.66
N THR A 25 4.59 -5.65 8.62
CA THR A 25 4.77 -7.08 8.91
C THR A 25 3.76 -7.98 8.19
N MET A 26 3.97 -9.28 8.27
CA MET A 26 2.95 -10.29 8.00
C MET A 26 2.04 -10.43 9.22
N GLY A 27 0.82 -9.91 9.11
CA GLY A 27 -0.16 -9.91 10.19
C GLY A 27 -0.36 -11.30 10.80
N GLY A 28 -0.31 -11.38 12.14
CA GLY A 28 -0.53 -12.61 12.91
C GLY A 28 0.70 -13.50 13.10
N PHE A 29 1.82 -13.24 12.42
CA PHE A 29 3.02 -14.08 12.51
C PHE A 29 3.71 -14.00 13.86
N ASN A 30 3.54 -12.91 14.61
CA ASN A 30 4.00 -12.82 16.00
C ASN A 30 3.32 -13.83 16.92
N ARG A 31 2.07 -14.25 16.60
CA ARG A 31 1.35 -15.28 17.37
C ARG A 31 1.74 -16.69 16.94
N SER A 32 1.79 -16.93 15.63
CA SER A 32 2.02 -18.27 15.07
C SER A 32 3.49 -18.66 15.06
N LEU A 33 4.41 -17.71 14.97
CA LEU A 33 5.86 -17.91 14.86
C LEU A 33 6.67 -16.98 15.80
N PRO A 34 6.40 -16.96 17.12
CA PRO A 34 6.98 -15.98 18.05
C PRO A 34 8.52 -16.02 18.09
N THR A 35 9.12 -17.22 18.13
CA THR A 35 10.58 -17.37 18.13
C THR A 35 11.19 -16.88 16.81
N ALA A 36 10.58 -17.22 15.67
CA ALA A 36 11.12 -16.82 14.37
C ALA A 36 11.01 -15.30 14.15
N MET A 37 9.91 -14.70 14.62
CA MET A 37 9.73 -13.25 14.60
C MET A 37 10.72 -12.54 15.51
N GLY A 38 10.91 -13.01 16.75
CA GLY A 38 11.79 -12.37 17.73
C GLY A 38 13.28 -12.48 17.39
N GLU A 39 13.72 -13.64 16.93
CA GLU A 39 15.15 -13.92 16.70
C GLU A 39 15.58 -13.55 15.27
N TYR A 40 14.68 -13.64 14.28
CA TYR A 40 15.06 -13.55 12.87
C TYR A 40 14.20 -12.61 12.03
N ASN A 41 13.19 -11.94 12.61
CA ASN A 41 12.34 -10.97 11.92
C ASN A 41 11.65 -11.50 10.65
N VAL A 42 11.37 -12.82 10.56
CA VAL A 42 10.95 -13.52 9.32
C VAL A 42 9.70 -12.93 8.65
N GLY A 43 8.82 -12.28 9.41
CA GLY A 43 7.60 -11.66 8.89
C GLY A 43 7.67 -10.16 8.70
N ASN A 44 8.78 -9.49 8.99
CA ASN A 44 8.86 -8.03 8.81
C ASN A 44 9.00 -7.69 7.34
N ILE A 45 8.16 -6.77 6.86
CA ILE A 45 8.16 -6.32 5.47
C ILE A 45 8.47 -4.82 5.50
N GLY A 46 9.65 -4.47 4.99
CA GLY A 46 10.20 -3.12 5.03
C GLY A 46 10.21 -2.40 3.68
N ASP A 47 9.54 -2.96 2.66
CA ASP A 47 9.61 -2.42 1.31
C ASP A 47 8.92 -1.06 1.17
N ASP A 48 9.51 -0.18 0.34
CA ASP A 48 8.93 1.11 -0.02
C ASP A 48 7.91 0.94 -1.14
N TYR A 49 6.68 0.59 -0.76
CA TYR A 49 5.57 0.43 -1.69
C TYR A 49 5.28 1.69 -2.52
N ALA A 50 5.67 2.87 -2.01
CA ALA A 50 5.54 4.11 -2.75
C ALA A 50 6.47 4.23 -3.94
N GLY A 51 7.74 3.83 -3.77
CA GLY A 51 8.68 3.73 -4.88
C GLY A 51 8.18 2.74 -5.93
N LEU A 52 7.71 1.56 -5.48
CA LEU A 52 7.15 0.54 -6.35
C LEU A 52 5.95 1.05 -7.17
N ALA A 53 4.99 1.72 -6.54
CA ALA A 53 3.82 2.25 -7.24
C ALA A 53 4.20 3.27 -8.33
N GLN A 54 5.22 4.09 -8.09
CA GLN A 54 5.74 5.05 -9.08
C GLN A 54 6.45 4.34 -10.24
N ASP A 55 7.28 3.34 -9.94
CA ASP A 55 7.98 2.54 -10.95
C ASP A 55 7.02 1.76 -11.85
N LEU A 56 5.86 1.36 -11.32
CA LEU A 56 4.77 0.72 -12.07
C LEU A 56 3.84 1.73 -12.78
N GLY A 57 4.23 3.01 -12.82
CA GLY A 57 3.54 4.07 -13.54
C GLY A 57 2.27 4.60 -12.88
N GLY A 58 2.03 4.25 -11.61
CA GLY A 58 0.95 4.76 -10.76
C GLY A 58 1.37 5.95 -9.89
N ILE A 59 0.49 6.34 -8.97
CA ILE A 59 0.75 7.39 -7.97
C ILE A 59 0.58 6.81 -6.58
N ASP A 60 1.53 7.08 -5.69
CA ASP A 60 1.41 6.75 -4.28
C ASP A 60 0.93 7.96 -3.45
N ILE A 61 0.14 7.68 -2.43
CA ILE A 61 -0.24 8.63 -1.37
C ILE A 61 -0.02 7.94 -0.02
N LYS A 62 1.09 8.29 0.64
CA LYS A 62 1.35 7.91 2.03
C LYS A 62 0.40 8.63 2.97
N ILE A 63 -0.17 7.88 3.91
CA ILE A 63 -1.08 8.36 4.94
C ILE A 63 -0.53 7.92 6.30
N THR A 64 -0.21 8.90 7.15
CA THR A 64 0.28 8.65 8.51
C THR A 64 -0.68 9.13 9.59
N ASP A 65 -1.63 10.00 9.24
CA ASP A 65 -2.73 10.42 10.10
C ASP A 65 -4.07 9.92 9.53
N PRO A 66 -4.88 9.17 10.29
CA PRO A 66 -6.22 8.75 9.86
C PRO A 66 -7.12 9.87 9.35
N ASN A 67 -6.92 11.12 9.81
CA ASN A 67 -7.70 12.28 9.35
C ASN A 67 -7.43 12.64 7.88
N GLU A 68 -6.34 12.13 7.28
CA GLU A 68 -5.97 12.39 5.88
C GLU A 68 -6.70 11.46 4.90
N ILE A 69 -7.35 10.38 5.39
CA ILE A 69 -7.93 9.34 4.54
C ILE A 69 -9.00 9.90 3.58
N ASP A 70 -9.87 10.78 4.06
CA ASP A 70 -10.93 11.38 3.23
C ASP A 70 -10.34 12.21 2.07
N GLY A 71 -9.35 13.06 2.38
CA GLY A 71 -8.64 13.86 1.39
C GLY A 71 -7.86 13.00 0.39
N ALA A 72 -7.24 11.91 0.86
CA ALA A 72 -6.51 10.97 0.03
C ALA A 72 -7.43 10.22 -0.95
N LEU A 73 -8.59 9.76 -0.50
CA LEU A 73 -9.60 9.12 -1.36
C LEU A 73 -10.12 10.09 -2.42
N THR A 74 -10.39 11.34 -2.03
CA THR A 74 -10.81 12.39 -2.97
C THR A 74 -9.73 12.65 -4.03
N LYS A 75 -8.47 12.75 -3.62
CA LYS A 75 -7.33 12.93 -4.53
C LYS A 75 -7.13 11.71 -5.43
N ALA A 76 -7.26 10.50 -4.90
CA ALA A 76 -7.14 9.26 -5.67
C ALA A 76 -8.19 9.19 -6.79
N ARG A 77 -9.44 9.53 -6.44
CA ARG A 77 -10.52 9.66 -7.42
C ARG A 77 -10.18 10.67 -8.52
N GLN A 78 -9.72 11.87 -8.14
CA GLN A 78 -9.31 12.87 -9.14
C GLN A 78 -8.18 12.37 -10.05
N VAL A 79 -7.18 11.67 -9.51
CA VAL A 79 -6.10 11.07 -10.31
C VAL A 79 -6.64 10.03 -11.28
N ASN A 80 -7.51 9.11 -10.83
CA ASN A 80 -8.10 8.09 -11.70
C ASN A 80 -8.86 8.74 -12.87
N PHE A 81 -9.76 9.70 -12.60
CA PHE A 81 -10.63 10.27 -13.63
C PHE A 81 -9.99 11.35 -14.51
N VAL A 82 -9.04 12.13 -13.98
CA VAL A 82 -8.44 13.26 -14.71
C VAL A 82 -7.12 12.86 -15.37
N LYS A 83 -6.30 12.06 -14.68
CA LYS A 83 -4.96 11.67 -15.17
C LYS A 83 -4.95 10.27 -15.81
N GLY A 84 -6.00 9.47 -15.64
CA GLY A 84 -6.05 8.10 -16.15
C GLY A 84 -5.01 7.18 -15.48
N LYS A 85 -4.65 7.45 -14.23
CA LYS A 85 -3.60 6.72 -13.50
C LYS A 85 -4.16 6.00 -12.28
N SER A 86 -3.64 4.82 -12.01
CA SER A 86 -3.90 4.06 -10.79
C SER A 86 -3.18 4.64 -9.59
N VAL A 87 -3.77 4.45 -8.42
CA VAL A 87 -3.32 5.04 -7.16
C VAL A 87 -3.13 3.96 -6.11
N LEU A 88 -2.02 4.03 -5.36
CA LEU A 88 -1.82 3.31 -4.12
C LEU A 88 -2.03 4.28 -2.95
N LEU A 89 -2.90 3.91 -2.01
CA LEU A 89 -3.01 4.55 -0.71
C LEU A 89 -2.23 3.70 0.30
N ASP A 90 -1.03 4.12 0.68
CA ASP A 90 -0.21 3.47 1.69
C ASP A 90 -0.57 4.01 3.09
N ILE A 91 -1.43 3.29 3.79
CA ILE A 91 -1.95 3.70 5.10
C ILE A 91 -1.11 3.04 6.19
N LYS A 92 -0.37 3.86 6.95
CA LYS A 92 0.38 3.36 8.10
C LYS A 92 -0.61 2.87 9.17
N THR A 93 -0.43 1.62 9.57
CA THR A 93 -1.17 1.00 10.67
C THR A 93 -0.20 0.40 11.69
N GLN A 94 -0.74 -0.03 12.82
CA GLN A 94 0.03 -0.66 13.89
C GLN A 94 0.00 -2.18 13.76
N GLN A 95 1.17 -2.81 13.90
CA GLN A 95 1.23 -4.22 14.23
C GLN A 95 0.76 -4.41 15.67
N TRP A 96 -0.06 -5.44 15.91
CA TRP A 96 -0.39 -5.84 17.28
C TRP A 96 0.88 -6.37 17.95
N LEU A 97 1.32 -5.72 19.03
CA LEU A 97 2.46 -6.16 19.86
C LEU A 97 2.05 -7.29 20.79
#